data_AF-A0A183PAY6-F1
#
_entry.id   AF-A0A183PAY6-F1
#
_cell.length_a   1.000
_cell.length_b   1.000
_cell.length_c   1.000
_cell.angle_alpha   90.00
_cell.angle_beta   90.00
_cell.angle_gamma   90.00
#
_symmetry.space_group_name_H-M   'P 1'
#
loop_
_entity.id
_entity.type
_entity.pdbx_description
1 polymer ?
#
loop_
_entity_poly.entity_id
_entity_poly.type
_entity_poly.pdbx_seq_one_letter_code
_entity_poly.pdbx_strand_id
1 'polypeptide(L)'
;MDVDLYAYFGLRDDCTAKDIQRAYKKKAREAHPDKNQDNPLAKYDQKWKAKREAIKRMESMDSSRRKLKEELEAREAAAMALRKRQFETVVKQQAADQIRRDWERHTEEMKWQAERKRKSTNEETDDVKFKCTKSDQAVVKVSFNQFLERNR
;
A
#
# COMPACT_ATOMS: atom_id res chain seq x y z
N MET A 1 20.40 -9.96 -53.01
CA MET A 1 20.24 -10.75 -54.25
C MET A 1 19.57 -9.83 -55.24
N ASP A 2 20.27 -9.47 -56.31
CA ASP A 2 19.64 -8.75 -57.42
C ASP A 2 18.82 -9.74 -58.22
N VAL A 3 17.53 -9.44 -58.36
CA VAL A 3 16.60 -10.26 -59.15
C VAL A 3 16.46 -9.60 -60.51
N ASP A 4 16.91 -10.29 -61.55
CA ASP A 4 16.69 -9.86 -62.92
C ASP A 4 15.19 -9.95 -63.26
N LEU A 5 14.56 -8.78 -63.37
CA LEU A 5 13.13 -8.64 -63.62
C LEU A 5 12.76 -9.06 -65.05
N TYR A 6 13.63 -8.80 -66.04
CA TYR A 6 13.38 -9.17 -67.43
C TYR A 6 13.46 -10.68 -67.58
N ALA A 7 14.50 -11.31 -67.01
CA ALA A 7 14.59 -12.77 -66.96
C ALA A 7 13.42 -13.41 -66.19
N TYR A 8 12.98 -12.81 -65.08
CA TYR A 8 11.81 -13.28 -64.35
C TYR A 8 10.56 -13.31 -65.24
N PHE A 9 10.27 -12.23 -65.98
CA PHE A 9 9.13 -12.19 -66.91
C PHE A 9 9.37 -12.94 -68.23
N GLY A 10 10.56 -13.50 -68.45
CA GLY A 10 10.93 -14.18 -69.69
C GLY A 10 11.04 -13.22 -70.89
N LEU A 11 11.36 -11.96 -70.61
CA LEU A 11 11.51 -10.91 -71.60
C LEU A 11 13.00 -10.61 -71.81
N ARG A 12 13.33 -10.15 -73.03
CA ARG A 12 14.61 -9.53 -73.31
C ARG A 12 14.59 -8.09 -72.81
N ASP A 13 15.78 -7.55 -72.54
CA ASP A 13 15.99 -6.16 -72.14
C ASP A 13 15.52 -5.14 -73.20
N ASP A 14 15.47 -5.54 -74.48
CA ASP A 14 15.00 -4.74 -75.62
C ASP A 14 13.46 -4.74 -75.84
N CYS A 15 12.68 -5.32 -74.92
CA CYS A 15 11.24 -5.49 -75.11
C CYS A 15 10.43 -4.17 -75.02
N THR A 16 9.32 -4.11 -75.76
CA THR A 16 8.46 -2.91 -75.77
C THR A 16 7.51 -2.92 -74.57
N ALA A 17 7.06 -1.74 -74.10
CA ALA A 17 6.12 -1.61 -72.99
C ALA A 17 4.83 -2.46 -73.13
N LYS A 18 4.37 -2.70 -74.37
CA LYS A 18 3.22 -3.59 -74.64
C LYS A 18 3.51 -5.05 -74.27
N ASP A 19 4.74 -5.51 -74.50
CA ASP A 19 5.17 -6.88 -74.20
C ASP A 19 5.36 -7.06 -72.69
N ILE A 20 5.89 -6.04 -72.01
CA ILE A 20 5.94 -5.98 -70.54
C ILE A 20 4.54 -6.11 -69.95
N GLN A 21 3.56 -5.35 -70.44
CA GLN A 21 2.18 -5.45 -69.96
C GLN A 21 1.55 -6.82 -70.23
N ARG A 22 1.84 -7.43 -71.38
CA ARG A 22 1.35 -8.78 -71.70
C ARG A 22 1.96 -9.83 -70.77
N ALA A 23 3.28 -9.79 -70.55
CA ALA A 23 3.98 -10.70 -69.65
C ALA A 23 3.49 -10.55 -68.20
N TYR A 24 3.30 -9.31 -67.75
CA TYR A 24 2.74 -9.02 -66.43
C TYR A 24 1.33 -9.60 -66.28
N LYS A 25 0.42 -9.32 -67.23
CA LYS A 25 -0.96 -9.84 -67.19
C LYS A 25 -0.99 -11.37 -67.19
N LYS A 26 -0.08 -12.01 -67.95
CA LYS A 26 0.06 -13.48 -67.98
C LYS A 26 0.47 -14.02 -66.61
N LYS A 27 1.57 -13.52 -66.04
CA LYS A 27 2.04 -13.93 -64.70
C LYS A 27 1.04 -13.65 -63.60
N ALA A 28 0.40 -12.49 -63.60
CA ALA A 28 -0.61 -12.12 -62.62
C ALA A 28 -1.81 -13.08 -62.67
N ARG A 29 -2.18 -13.57 -63.87
CA ARG A 29 -3.27 -14.53 -64.06
C ARG A 29 -2.87 -15.95 -63.63
N GLU A 30 -1.61 -16.33 -63.79
CA GLU A 30 -1.05 -17.60 -63.31
C GLU A 30 -0.91 -17.63 -61.78
N ALA A 31 -0.48 -16.52 -61.18
CA ALA A 31 -0.32 -16.36 -59.73
C ALA A 31 -1.61 -15.91 -59.00
N HIS A 32 -2.72 -15.73 -59.72
CA HIS A 32 -3.96 -15.23 -59.13
C HIS A 32 -4.49 -16.24 -58.10
N PRO A 33 -4.84 -15.80 -56.87
CA PRO A 33 -5.24 -16.70 -55.79
C PRO A 33 -6.49 -17.54 -56.11
N ASP A 34 -7.38 -17.02 -56.97
CA ASP A 34 -8.59 -17.72 -57.43
C ASP A 34 -8.26 -18.97 -58.29
N LYS A 35 -7.26 -18.87 -59.19
CA LYS A 35 -6.85 -19.99 -60.05
C LYS A 35 -5.88 -20.94 -59.36
N ASN A 36 -5.16 -20.46 -58.34
CA ASN A 36 -4.18 -21.24 -57.59
C ASN A 36 -4.70 -21.71 -56.23
N GLN A 37 -6.03 -21.83 -56.09
CA GLN A 37 -6.70 -22.26 -54.86
C GLN A 37 -6.26 -23.64 -54.37
N ASP A 38 -5.81 -24.52 -55.27
CA ASP A 38 -5.32 -25.86 -54.96
C ASP A 38 -3.80 -25.96 -54.71
N ASN A 39 -3.09 -24.83 -54.77
CA ASN A 39 -1.70 -24.79 -54.33
C ASN A 39 -1.63 -24.96 -52.80
N PRO A 40 -0.91 -25.96 -52.28
CA PRO A 40 -0.78 -26.18 -50.83
C PRO A 40 -0.21 -24.95 -50.09
N LEU A 41 0.63 -24.15 -50.74
CA LEU A 41 1.16 -22.89 -50.18
C LEU A 41 0.05 -21.85 -49.95
N ALA A 42 -0.89 -21.71 -50.89
CA ALA A 42 -2.01 -20.77 -50.77
C ALA A 42 -2.98 -21.16 -49.63
N LYS A 43 -3.25 -22.46 -49.46
CA LYS A 43 -4.06 -22.98 -48.34
C LYS A 43 -3.37 -22.75 -46.99
N TYR A 44 -2.05 -22.88 -46.93
CA TYR A 44 -1.26 -22.57 -45.72
C TYR A 44 -1.34 -21.08 -45.37
N ASP A 45 -1.14 -20.19 -46.34
CA ASP A 45 -1.22 -18.74 -46.15
C ASP A 45 -2.60 -18.28 -45.68
N GLN A 46 -3.68 -18.85 -46.24
CA GLN A 46 -5.04 -18.57 -45.78
C GLN A 46 -5.25 -18.98 -44.32
N LYS A 47 -4.79 -20.18 -43.93
CA LYS A 47 -4.85 -20.63 -42.53
C LYS A 47 -4.03 -19.71 -41.62
N TRP A 48 -2.88 -19.24 -42.06
CA TRP A 48 -2.02 -18.35 -41.29
C TRP A 48 -2.65 -16.97 -41.10
N LYS A 49 -3.27 -16.41 -42.15
CA LYS A 49 -4.06 -15.17 -42.07
C LYS A 49 -5.26 -15.32 -41.13
N ALA A 50 -6.02 -16.41 -41.24
CA ALA A 50 -7.16 -16.67 -40.37
C ALA A 50 -6.75 -16.77 -38.89
N LYS A 51 -5.63 -17.44 -38.58
CA LYS A 51 -5.06 -17.49 -37.23
C LYS A 51 -4.70 -16.10 -36.70
N ARG A 52 -3.99 -15.29 -37.50
CA ARG A 52 -3.64 -13.92 -37.15
C ARG A 52 -4.86 -13.05 -36.88
N GLU A 53 -5.90 -13.18 -37.70
CA GLU A 53 -7.14 -12.44 -37.51
C GLU A 53 -7.89 -12.87 -36.24
N ALA A 54 -7.94 -14.19 -35.96
CA ALA A 54 -8.51 -14.70 -34.72
C ALA A 54 -7.75 -14.18 -33.49
N ILE A 55 -6.42 -14.14 -33.53
CA ILE A 55 -5.59 -13.56 -32.46
C ILE A 55 -5.93 -12.08 -32.25
N LYS A 56 -6.00 -11.27 -33.31
CA LYS A 56 -6.37 -9.85 -33.21
C LYS A 56 -7.77 -9.64 -32.60
N ARG A 57 -8.74 -10.48 -32.97
CA ARG A 57 -10.09 -10.41 -32.35
C ARG A 57 -10.03 -10.76 -30.87
N MET A 58 -9.29 -11.80 -30.50
CA MET A 58 -9.09 -12.18 -29.10
C MET A 58 -8.42 -11.06 -28.30
N GLU A 59 -7.35 -10.45 -28.83
CA GLU A 59 -6.65 -9.32 -28.21
C GLU A 59 -7.58 -8.12 -27.99
N SER A 60 -8.45 -7.79 -28.96
CA SER A 60 -9.42 -6.71 -28.82
C SER A 60 -10.43 -6.98 -27.70
N MET A 61 -10.94 -8.21 -27.59
CA MET A 61 -11.84 -8.62 -26.50
C MET A 61 -11.13 -8.69 -25.14
N ASP A 62 -9.86 -9.08 -25.13
CA ASP A 62 -9.08 -9.18 -23.91
C ASP A 62 -8.75 -7.81 -23.32
N SER A 63 -8.65 -6.75 -24.14
CA SER A 63 -8.50 -5.39 -23.64
C SER A 63 -9.67 -4.95 -22.74
N SER A 64 -10.92 -5.28 -23.11
CA SER A 64 -12.10 -4.98 -22.29
C SER A 64 -12.19 -5.89 -21.07
N ARG A 65 -11.86 -7.18 -21.20
CA ARG A 65 -11.81 -8.10 -20.05
C ARG A 65 -10.80 -7.67 -19.00
N ARG A 66 -9.61 -7.23 -19.42
CA ARG A 66 -8.56 -6.72 -18.52
C ARG A 66 -9.02 -5.50 -17.76
N LYS A 67 -9.60 -4.51 -18.45
CA LYS A 67 -10.15 -3.31 -17.80
C LYS A 67 -11.19 -3.64 -16.74
N LEU A 68 -12.14 -4.53 -17.06
CA LEU A 68 -13.17 -4.93 -16.10
C LEU A 68 -12.56 -5.66 -14.89
N LYS A 69 -11.58 -6.54 -15.12
CA LYS A 69 -10.88 -7.26 -14.05
C LYS A 69 -10.11 -6.30 -13.14
N GLU A 70 -9.36 -5.37 -13.72
CA GLU A 70 -8.61 -4.35 -12.97
C GLU A 70 -9.54 -3.45 -12.15
N GLU A 71 -10.69 -3.06 -12.70
CA GLU A 71 -11.69 -2.25 -11.98
C GLU A 71 -12.28 -3.01 -10.78
N LEU A 72 -12.62 -4.30 -10.96
CA LEU A 72 -13.11 -5.15 -9.87
C LEU A 72 -12.04 -5.34 -8.78
N GLU A 73 -10.81 -5.68 -9.16
CA GLU A 73 -9.69 -5.84 -8.22
C GLU A 73 -9.39 -4.54 -7.48
N ALA A 74 -9.41 -3.39 -8.16
CA ALA A 74 -9.20 -2.09 -7.53
C ALA A 74 -10.31 -1.77 -6.52
N ARG A 75 -11.57 -2.09 -6.84
CA ARG A 75 -12.71 -1.90 -5.93
C ARG A 75 -12.59 -2.78 -4.70
N GLU A 76 -12.25 -4.05 -4.88
CA GLU A 76 -12.04 -4.99 -3.76
C GLU A 76 -10.83 -4.57 -2.91
N ALA A 77 -9.72 -4.16 -3.53
CA ALA A 77 -8.55 -3.65 -2.83
C ALA A 77 -8.87 -2.38 -2.02
N ALA A 78 -9.66 -1.45 -2.57
CA ALA A 78 -10.10 -0.27 -1.84
C ALA A 78 -10.99 -0.62 -0.63
N ALA A 79 -11.90 -1.58 -0.77
CA ALA A 79 -12.72 -2.07 0.33
C ALA A 79 -11.87 -2.77 1.41
N MET A 80 -10.91 -3.59 1.02
CA MET A 80 -9.97 -4.22 1.96
C MET A 80 -9.09 -3.18 2.68
N ALA A 81 -8.61 -2.17 1.96
CA ALA A 81 -7.82 -1.08 2.54
C ALA A 81 -8.62 -0.29 3.58
N LEU A 82 -9.91 -0.02 3.33
CA LEU A 82 -10.78 0.64 4.31
C LEU A 82 -10.96 -0.21 5.56
N ARG A 83 -11.27 -1.52 5.41
CA ARG A 83 -11.40 -2.45 6.55
C ARG A 83 -10.12 -2.52 7.36
N LYS A 84 -8.97 -2.59 6.70
CA LYS A 84 -7.66 -2.59 7.35
C LYS A 84 -7.44 -1.32 8.16
N ARG A 85 -7.71 -0.14 7.58
CA ARG A 85 -7.61 1.14 8.31
C ARG A 85 -8.52 1.17 9.53
N GLN A 86 -9.78 0.74 9.38
CA GLN A 86 -10.72 0.67 10.50
C GLN A 86 -10.19 -0.24 11.62
N PHE A 87 -9.74 -1.44 11.28
CA PHE A 87 -9.15 -2.37 12.24
C PHE A 87 -7.94 -1.76 12.96
N GLU A 88 -7.02 -1.15 12.22
CA GLU A 88 -5.86 -0.45 12.80
C GLU A 88 -6.26 0.68 13.75
N THR A 89 -7.30 1.46 13.43
CA THR A 89 -7.78 2.51 14.34
C THR A 89 -8.34 1.93 15.63
N VAL A 90 -9.12 0.85 15.56
CA VAL A 90 -9.67 0.18 16.73
C VAL A 90 -8.55 -0.39 17.61
N VAL A 91 -7.55 -1.04 17.02
CA VAL A 91 -6.40 -1.58 17.76
C VAL A 91 -5.61 -0.45 18.44
N LYS A 92 -5.38 0.68 17.76
CA LYS A 92 -4.71 1.84 18.35
C LYS A 92 -5.49 2.43 19.53
N GLN A 93 -6.81 2.53 19.40
CA GLN A 93 -7.68 3.00 20.48
C GLN A 93 -7.62 2.03 21.68
N GLN A 94 -7.75 0.73 21.45
CA GLN A 94 -7.65 -0.28 22.50
C GLN A 94 -6.31 -0.23 23.24
N ALA A 95 -5.20 -0.06 22.53
CA ALA A 95 -3.88 0.08 23.14
C ALA A 95 -3.78 1.35 24.02
N ALA A 96 -4.29 2.48 23.53
CA ALA A 96 -4.33 3.72 24.30
C ALA A 96 -5.20 3.59 25.57
N ASP A 97 -6.34 2.91 25.47
CA ASP A 97 -7.23 2.68 26.62
C ASP A 97 -6.64 1.70 27.64
N GLN A 98 -5.84 0.74 27.19
CA GLN A 98 -5.07 -0.13 28.11
C GLN A 98 -4.04 0.70 28.87
N ILE A 99 -3.22 1.49 28.19
CA ILE A 99 -2.22 2.36 28.82
C ILE A 99 -2.87 3.30 29.84
N ARG A 100 -4.02 3.89 29.49
CA ARG A 100 -4.77 4.79 30.38
C ARG A 100 -5.23 4.08 31.65
N ARG A 101 -5.85 2.90 31.51
CA ARG A 101 -6.30 2.11 32.66
C ARG A 101 -5.14 1.65 33.54
N ASP A 102 -4.03 1.28 32.92
CA ASP A 102 -2.84 0.83 33.64
C ASP A 102 -2.21 1.98 34.42
N TRP A 103 -2.18 3.17 33.82
CA TRP A 103 -1.76 4.41 34.48
C TRP A 103 -2.66 4.74 35.69
N GLU A 104 -3.99 4.71 35.51
CA GLU A 104 -4.96 4.94 36.59
C GLU A 104 -4.73 3.98 37.75
N ARG A 105 -4.67 2.67 37.48
CA ARG A 105 -4.40 1.65 38.52
C ARG A 105 -3.09 1.91 39.28
N HIS A 106 -2.02 2.22 38.56
CA HIS A 106 -0.73 2.53 39.18
C HIS A 106 -0.80 3.80 40.04
N THR A 107 -1.48 4.85 39.59
CA THR A 107 -1.64 6.07 40.39
C THR A 107 -2.49 5.85 41.65
N GLU A 108 -3.53 5.03 41.56
CA GLU A 108 -4.35 4.64 42.72
C GLU A 108 -3.54 3.84 43.73
N GLU A 109 -2.72 2.89 43.26
CA GLU A 109 -1.83 2.10 44.10
C GLU A 109 -0.81 2.99 44.81
N MET A 110 -0.22 3.96 44.11
CA MET A 110 0.68 4.95 44.71
C MET A 110 -0.02 5.79 45.79
N LYS A 111 -1.28 6.20 45.57
CA LYS A 111 -2.09 6.92 46.57
C LYS A 111 -2.37 6.04 47.79
N TRP A 112 -2.76 4.79 47.58
CA TRP A 112 -3.08 3.84 48.65
C TRP A 112 -1.85 3.53 49.51
N GLN A 113 -0.68 3.33 48.88
CA GLN A 113 0.58 3.13 49.59
C GLN A 113 0.99 4.38 50.39
N ALA A 114 0.81 5.58 49.83
CA ALA A 114 1.05 6.82 50.56
C ALA A 114 0.09 6.99 51.75
N GLU A 115 -1.18 6.62 51.60
CA GLU A 115 -2.17 6.65 52.68
C GLU A 115 -1.86 5.63 53.78
N ARG A 116 -1.46 4.40 53.42
CA ARG A 116 -0.99 3.38 54.38
C ARG A 116 0.20 3.89 55.19
N LYS A 117 1.21 4.47 54.52
CA LYS A 117 2.37 5.06 55.19
C LYS A 117 1.96 6.20 56.13
N ARG A 118 1.04 7.07 55.71
CA ARG A 118 0.51 8.15 56.58
C ARG A 118 -0.21 7.60 57.81
N LYS A 119 -1.04 6.57 57.65
CA LYS A 119 -1.74 5.92 58.77
C LYS A 119 -0.76 5.24 59.72
N SER A 120 0.22 4.49 59.22
CA SER A 120 1.25 3.87 60.06
C SER A 120 2.10 4.91 60.78
N THR A 121 2.49 6.01 60.13
CA THR A 121 3.21 7.09 60.81
C THR A 121 2.35 7.79 61.87
N ASN A 122 1.05 7.95 61.63
CA ASN A 122 0.15 8.54 62.61
C ASN A 122 -0.03 7.61 63.83
N GLU A 123 -0.22 6.31 63.60
CA GLU A 123 -0.28 5.27 64.64
C GLU A 123 1.03 5.21 65.47
N GLU A 124 2.20 5.23 64.82
CA GLU A 124 3.50 5.32 65.49
C GLU A 124 3.63 6.61 66.32
N THR A 125 3.15 7.76 65.83
CA THR A 125 3.17 9.00 66.62
C THR A 125 2.17 8.99 67.77
N ASP A 126 1.04 8.30 67.64
CA ASP A 126 0.03 8.15 68.70
C ASP A 126 0.55 7.22 69.82
N ASP A 127 1.33 6.18 69.48
CA ASP A 127 2.06 5.34 70.43
C ASP A 127 3.18 6.12 71.17
N VAL A 128 3.81 7.09 70.50
CA VAL A 128 4.81 7.99 71.11
C VAL A 128 4.17 9.09 71.98
N LYS A 129 2.89 9.42 71.76
CA LYS A 129 2.21 10.56 72.41
C LYS A 129 1.50 10.22 73.73
N PHE A 130 1.56 8.98 74.21
CA PHE A 130 1.00 8.63 75.53
C PHE A 130 2.05 8.08 76.51
N LYS A 131 3.06 8.89 76.83
CA LYS A 131 3.77 8.81 78.13
C LYS A 131 3.96 10.21 78.71
N CYS A 132 2.85 10.81 79.16
CA CYS A 132 2.89 11.96 80.06
C CYS A 132 3.29 11.46 81.46
N THR A 133 4.58 11.50 81.76
CA THR A 133 5.05 11.32 83.14
C THR A 133 4.78 12.62 83.89
N LYS A 134 3.94 12.54 84.93
CA LYS A 134 3.77 13.62 85.91
C LYS A 134 5.12 13.87 86.61
N SER A 135 5.90 14.86 86.17
CA SER A 135 6.85 15.55 87.04
C SER A 135 7.38 16.83 86.41
N ASP A 136 7.12 17.92 87.13
CA ASP A 136 7.92 19.12 87.32
C ASP A 136 7.99 20.21 86.23
N GLN A 137 7.46 21.37 86.63
CA GLN A 137 7.63 22.67 86.00
C GLN A 137 9.10 22.96 85.70
N ALA A 138 9.46 23.04 84.42
CA ALA A 138 10.67 23.71 84.00
C ALA A 138 10.30 25.12 83.48
N VAL A 139 10.58 26.13 84.30
CA VAL A 139 10.48 27.55 83.90
C VAL A 139 11.65 27.86 82.96
N VAL A 140 11.38 27.98 81.67
CA VAL A 140 12.37 28.45 80.69
C VAL A 140 12.47 29.96 80.76
N LYS A 141 13.55 30.49 81.34
CA LYS A 141 13.90 31.91 81.26
C LYS A 141 14.41 32.23 79.85
N VAL A 142 13.64 33.02 79.10
CA VAL A 142 14.08 33.60 77.83
C VAL A 142 14.65 34.99 78.11
N SER A 143 15.95 35.20 77.88
CA SER A 143 16.57 36.52 77.97
C SER A 143 16.36 37.28 76.65
N PHE A 144 15.59 38.36 76.70
CA PHE A 144 15.37 39.26 75.57
C PHE A 144 16.49 40.32 75.55
N ASN A 145 17.44 40.20 74.62
CA ASN A 145 18.42 41.27 74.37
C ASN A 145 17.82 42.27 73.37
N GLN A 146 17.52 43.44 73.90
CA GLN A 146 16.91 44.56 73.22
C GLN A 146 17.95 45.30 72.36
N PHE A 147 17.96 45.08 71.05
CA PHE A 147 18.69 45.93 70.12
C PHE A 147 17.76 47.07 69.66
N LEU A 148 18.04 48.24 70.22
CA LEU A 148 17.33 49.50 70.04
C LEU A 148 17.23 49.92 68.57
N GLU A 149 16.01 50.20 68.14
CA GLU A 149 15.73 51.10 67.03
C GLU A 149 16.34 52.48 67.33
N ARG A 150 17.05 53.03 66.34
CA ARG A 150 17.35 54.46 66.29
C ARG A 150 16.74 55.03 65.03
N ASN A 151 15.55 55.58 65.22
CA ASN A 151 14.83 56.54 64.37
C ASN A 151 15.78 57.44 63.56
N ARG A 152 15.54 57.61 62.25
CA ARG A 152 14.69 58.67 61.67
C ARG A 152 14.74 58.62 60.15
#